data_AF-A0AA45UTG8-F1
#
_entry.id   AF-A0AA45UTG8-F1
#
_cell.length_a   1.000
_cell.length_b   1.000
_cell.length_c   1.000
_cell.angle_alpha   90.00
_cell.angle_beta   90.00
_cell.angle_gamma   90.00
#
_symmetry.space_group_name_H-M   'P 1'
#
loop_
_entity.id
_entity.type
_entity.pdbx_description
1 polymer ?
#
loop_
_entity_poly.entity_id
_entity_poly.type
_entity_poly.pdbx_seq_one_letter_code
_entity_poly.pdbx_strand_id
1 'polypeptide(L)'
;MRSRNKLLLGSVMMSLAIVMAGQDAKAHDDGSASGSGGAGYFYVGLDYSPAFSQIRDFSIRESSDKDRAVYPYLNNGNIIKLESNRFDWTNPNPSIRFQDNMLVAMEGSVGYGIGNTRVEFEVGYEHFKIRGTSCSVSSEDSETDALYLLAREMSHGVVSMQTGGLAAALAKTSGKDFVQFAKAVEISHSDIDNKVCKTKSAGIGAAKCTRQHSDKPCSTYAHYARSTEKRDDLGATSLCGDSGYAGPDEIQGKHDSNPNVFRDFVKKTLLGDGSKNWPTSTGEGSKSNDNAKEVAKDLVNELTPEERTIVAGLFAKIIEGSEVIEIKAISSTSVTMNICSDITISNILMPYVCVGPGMSFVSVVDGHTAAKFAYRLKAGLSYKFSKEVTAFAGGFYHHVIGDGVYDDLPLRHLSDDISPVKHAKETAIARFVMRYFGGEFGVRLAF
;
A
#
# COMPACT_ATOMS: atom_id res chain seq x y z
N MET A 1 -4.33 18.75 13.56
CA MET A 1 -4.10 19.77 12.50
C MET A 1 -5.28 19.91 11.52
N ARG A 2 -6.53 19.66 11.95
CA ARG A 2 -7.76 19.63 11.11
C ARG A 2 -8.31 21.02 10.72
N SER A 3 -7.66 22.10 11.17
CA SER A 3 -8.16 23.48 11.08
C SER A 3 -7.53 24.31 9.95
N ARG A 4 -6.32 23.97 9.48
CA ARG A 4 -5.57 24.83 8.55
C ARG A 4 -6.06 24.80 7.10
N ASN A 5 -6.56 23.67 6.59
CA ASN A 5 -7.08 23.60 5.21
C ASN A 5 -8.44 24.32 5.03
N LYS A 6 -9.28 24.35 6.08
CA LYS A 6 -10.51 25.16 6.08
C LYS A 6 -10.20 26.65 6.13
N LEU A 7 -9.10 27.04 6.78
CA LEU A 7 -8.67 28.45 6.82
C LEU A 7 -8.14 28.94 5.47
N LEU A 8 -7.47 28.09 4.67
CA LEU A 8 -7.00 28.48 3.35
C LEU A 8 -8.16 28.69 2.37
N LEU A 9 -9.11 27.75 2.31
CA LEU A 9 -10.33 27.90 1.49
C LEU A 9 -11.18 29.09 1.95
N GLY A 10 -11.33 29.25 3.27
CA GLY A 10 -11.98 30.41 3.86
C GLY A 10 -11.27 31.72 3.53
N SER A 11 -9.93 31.76 3.58
CA SER A 11 -9.14 32.95 3.27
C SER A 11 -9.19 33.33 1.79
N VAL A 12 -9.19 32.36 0.86
CA VAL A 12 -9.32 32.64 -0.57
C VAL A 12 -10.72 33.15 -0.91
N MET A 13 -11.77 32.53 -0.34
CA MET A 13 -13.15 32.98 -0.50
C MET A 13 -13.40 34.35 0.15
N MET A 14 -12.79 34.63 1.31
CA MET A 14 -12.87 35.93 1.97
C MET A 14 -12.05 37.00 1.23
N SER A 15 -10.91 36.64 0.63
CA SER A 15 -10.11 37.55 -0.20
C SER A 15 -10.86 37.93 -1.48
N LEU A 16 -11.55 36.97 -2.10
CA LEU A 16 -12.41 37.22 -3.25
C LEU A 16 -13.59 38.13 -2.86
N ALA A 17 -14.19 37.93 -1.69
CA ALA A 17 -15.24 38.80 -1.16
C ALA A 17 -14.74 40.22 -0.79
N ILE A 18 -13.50 40.37 -0.31
CA ILE A 18 -12.89 41.68 -0.01
C ILE A 18 -12.56 42.45 -1.28
N VAL A 19 -12.14 41.78 -2.37
CA VAL A 19 -12.01 42.41 -3.69
C VAL A 19 -13.38 42.91 -4.20
N MET A 20 -14.48 42.22 -3.88
CA MET A 20 -15.84 42.65 -4.23
C MET A 20 -16.38 43.81 -3.39
N ALA A 21 -15.80 44.12 -2.23
CA ALA A 21 -16.21 45.25 -1.38
C ALA A 21 -15.39 46.53 -1.61
N GLY A 22 -14.31 46.45 -2.40
CA GLY A 22 -13.29 47.50 -2.49
C GLY A 22 -13.41 48.48 -3.65
N GLN A 23 -14.17 48.18 -4.72
CA GLN A 23 -14.30 49.11 -5.86
C GLN A 23 -15.69 49.03 -6.49
N ASP A 24 -16.32 50.19 -6.63
CA ASP A 24 -17.45 50.46 -7.52
C ASP A 24 -17.09 50.05 -8.96
N ALA A 25 -17.23 48.77 -9.29
CA ALA A 25 -17.22 48.29 -10.66
C ALA A 25 -18.63 48.47 -11.26
N LYS A 26 -19.09 49.73 -11.34
CA LYS A 26 -20.20 50.08 -12.22
C LYS A 26 -19.61 50.33 -13.61
N ALA A 27 -20.00 49.51 -14.59
CA ALA A 27 -19.76 49.82 -15.98
C ALA A 27 -20.49 51.14 -16.30
N HIS A 28 -19.71 52.18 -16.62
CA HIS A 28 -20.22 53.46 -17.11
C HIS A 28 -20.75 53.23 -18.52
N ASP A 29 -22.04 53.50 -18.72
CA ASP A 29 -22.68 53.63 -20.02
C ASP A 29 -22.26 54.98 -20.60
N ASP A 30 -21.48 54.98 -21.69
CA ASP A 30 -21.26 56.17 -22.50
C ASP A 30 -21.23 55.81 -23.98
N GLY A 31 -22.05 56.54 -24.74
CA GLY A 31 -22.47 56.21 -26.09
C GLY A 31 -21.44 56.47 -27.20
N SER A 32 -21.77 55.83 -28.33
CA SER A 32 -21.37 56.16 -29.70
C SER A 32 -19.94 55.83 -30.15
N ALA A 33 -19.76 54.64 -30.72
CA ALA A 33 -19.05 54.43 -32.00
C ALA A 33 -19.37 53.04 -32.59
N SER A 34 -19.52 52.98 -33.91
CA SER A 34 -19.98 51.83 -34.68
C SER A 34 -18.96 50.68 -34.78
N GLY A 35 -19.43 49.43 -34.73
CA GLY A 35 -18.68 48.27 -35.23
C GLY A 35 -18.74 47.02 -34.33
N SER A 36 -19.72 46.15 -34.56
CA SER A 36 -19.76 44.69 -34.26
C SER A 36 -19.14 44.08 -32.98
N GLY A 37 -18.94 44.82 -31.88
CA GLY A 37 -18.48 44.27 -30.60
C GLY A 37 -19.60 44.21 -29.57
N GLY A 38 -20.06 43.01 -29.20
CA GLY A 38 -21.04 42.85 -28.12
C GLY A 38 -20.46 43.31 -26.78
N ALA A 39 -21.26 44.04 -25.98
CA ALA A 39 -20.88 44.45 -24.62
C ALA A 39 -20.51 43.22 -23.78
N GLY A 40 -19.31 43.22 -23.22
CA GLY A 40 -18.86 42.14 -22.33
C GLY A 40 -19.46 42.26 -20.94
N TYR A 41 -19.56 41.13 -20.22
CA TYR A 41 -20.15 41.07 -18.88
C TYR A 41 -19.37 40.13 -17.98
N PHE A 42 -19.31 40.44 -16.68
CA PHE A 42 -18.74 39.56 -15.67
C PHE A 42 -19.84 38.69 -15.06
N TYR A 43 -19.47 37.51 -14.56
CA TYR A 43 -20.38 36.68 -13.79
C TYR A 43 -19.66 35.81 -12.76
N VAL A 44 -20.43 35.38 -11.77
CA VAL A 44 -20.02 34.35 -10.81
C VAL A 44 -20.92 33.13 -11.01
N GLY A 45 -20.31 31.94 -11.02
CA GLY A 45 -20.98 30.66 -11.11
C GLY A 45 -20.80 29.84 -9.83
N LEU A 46 -21.85 29.11 -9.48
CA LEU A 46 -21.79 28.04 -8.49
C LEU A 46 -22.47 26.82 -9.08
N ASP A 47 -21.79 25.68 -9.01
CA ASP A 47 -22.34 24.41 -9.47
C ASP A 47 -22.06 23.25 -8.52
N TYR A 48 -22.97 22.30 -8.60
CA TYR A 48 -22.87 20.99 -8.00
C TYR A 48 -22.45 20.00 -9.08
N SER A 49 -21.33 19.32 -8.84
CA SER A 49 -20.60 18.58 -9.88
C SER A 49 -20.33 17.11 -9.50
N PRO A 50 -21.37 16.27 -9.30
CA PRO A 50 -21.19 14.87 -8.91
C PRO A 50 -20.27 14.14 -9.90
N ALA A 51 -19.23 13.50 -9.36
CA ALA A 51 -18.15 12.90 -10.14
C ALA A 51 -18.09 11.38 -9.95
N PHE A 52 -18.04 10.66 -11.06
CA PHE A 52 -17.89 9.22 -11.14
C PHE A 52 -16.42 8.86 -11.38
N SER A 53 -15.88 8.02 -10.51
CA SER A 53 -14.46 7.70 -10.49
C SER A 53 -14.08 6.80 -11.66
N GLN A 54 -13.06 7.19 -12.40
CA GLN A 54 -12.34 6.32 -13.34
C GLN A 54 -10.86 6.21 -12.98
N ILE A 55 -10.54 6.32 -11.69
CA ILE A 55 -9.20 6.09 -11.17
C ILE A 55 -8.89 4.60 -11.36
N ARG A 56 -7.82 4.31 -12.12
CA ARG A 56 -7.40 2.95 -12.47
C ARG A 56 -5.92 2.74 -12.19
N ASP A 57 -5.55 1.46 -12.20
CA ASP A 57 -4.16 0.98 -12.13
C ASP A 57 -3.45 1.45 -10.86
N PHE A 58 -4.21 1.54 -9.77
CA PHE A 58 -3.70 1.96 -8.48
C PHE A 58 -2.75 0.91 -7.91
N SER A 59 -1.53 1.34 -7.62
CA SER A 59 -0.51 0.54 -6.95
C SER A 59 0.29 1.41 -6.00
N ILE A 60 0.81 0.79 -4.95
CA ILE A 60 1.69 1.44 -3.97
C ILE A 60 2.95 0.61 -3.93
N ARG A 61 4.10 1.29 -3.96
CA ARG A 61 5.40 0.71 -3.69
C ARG A 61 6.16 1.66 -2.80
N GLU A 62 7.15 1.14 -2.11
CA GLU A 62 8.07 1.99 -1.36
C GLU A 62 9.12 2.58 -2.32
N SER A 63 9.62 3.79 -2.03
CA SER A 63 10.50 4.55 -2.94
C SER A 63 11.87 3.90 -3.15
N SER A 64 12.35 3.09 -2.20
CA SER A 64 13.65 2.42 -2.25
C SER A 64 13.59 1.07 -3.00
N ASP A 65 13.17 1.16 -4.27
CA ASP A 65 13.21 0.16 -5.35
C ASP A 65 13.64 -1.27 -4.95
N LYS A 66 12.67 -2.08 -4.48
CA LYS A 66 12.65 -3.56 -4.48
C LYS A 66 11.33 -4.12 -3.96
N ASP A 67 10.60 -4.82 -4.84
CA ASP A 67 9.73 -5.99 -4.61
C ASP A 67 8.98 -6.11 -3.27
N ARG A 68 8.42 -5.00 -2.75
CA ARG A 68 7.50 -5.05 -1.62
C ARG A 68 6.09 -5.40 -2.08
N ALA A 69 5.44 -6.28 -1.33
CA ALA A 69 4.05 -6.63 -1.53
C ALA A 69 3.15 -5.85 -0.57
N VAL A 70 1.96 -5.49 -1.05
CA VAL A 70 0.98 -4.73 -0.29
C VAL A 70 -0.03 -5.69 0.34
N TYR A 71 -0.29 -5.58 1.63
CA TYR A 71 -1.24 -6.43 2.34
C TYR A 71 -2.30 -5.61 3.06
N PRO A 72 -3.60 -5.89 2.89
CA PRO A 72 -4.66 -5.13 3.55
C PRO A 72 -4.78 -5.48 5.04
N TYR A 73 -5.30 -4.56 5.83
CA TYR A 73 -5.56 -4.78 7.25
C TYR A 73 -6.78 -5.69 7.48
N LEU A 74 -6.72 -6.58 8.49
CA LEU A 74 -7.83 -7.45 8.89
C LEU A 74 -8.82 -6.70 9.77
N ASN A 75 -10.08 -6.64 9.36
CA ASN A 75 -11.15 -6.06 10.16
C ASN A 75 -11.64 -7.05 11.23
N ASN A 76 -10.85 -7.27 12.28
CA ASN A 76 -11.13 -8.25 13.34
C ASN A 76 -11.08 -7.62 14.76
N GLY A 77 -11.55 -6.38 14.92
CA GLY A 77 -11.73 -5.78 16.24
C GLY A 77 -12.06 -4.28 16.21
N ASN A 78 -12.52 -3.75 17.36
CA ASN A 78 -12.99 -2.36 17.49
C ASN A 78 -11.86 -1.33 17.65
N ILE A 79 -10.61 -1.77 17.90
CA ILE A 79 -9.45 -0.89 18.09
C ILE A 79 -8.43 -1.20 17.00
N ILE A 80 -8.02 -0.17 16.27
CA ILE A 80 -6.95 -0.26 15.27
C ILE A 80 -5.61 -0.32 15.99
N LYS A 81 -4.90 -1.44 15.82
CA LYS A 81 -3.53 -1.64 16.30
C LYS A 81 -2.65 -2.03 15.12
N LEU A 82 -1.58 -1.29 14.90
CA LEU A 82 -0.64 -1.56 13.80
C LEU A 82 0.32 -2.67 14.22
N GLU A 83 -0.20 -3.88 14.39
CA GLU A 83 0.58 -5.08 14.73
C GLU A 83 0.69 -5.99 13.51
N SER A 84 1.85 -6.63 13.34
CA SER A 84 2.15 -7.50 12.18
C SER A 84 1.13 -8.62 11.92
N ASN A 85 0.48 -9.15 12.96
CA ASN A 85 -0.53 -10.22 12.87
C ASN A 85 -1.96 -9.72 12.58
N ARG A 86 -2.15 -8.40 12.42
CA ARG A 86 -3.45 -7.77 12.10
C ARG A 86 -3.62 -7.49 10.61
N PHE A 87 -2.74 -8.00 9.76
CA PHE A 87 -2.80 -7.86 8.31
C PHE A 87 -3.11 -9.18 7.62
N ASP A 88 -3.81 -9.12 6.50
CA ASP A 88 -4.21 -10.27 5.71
C ASP A 88 -3.07 -10.70 4.79
N TRP A 89 -2.19 -11.55 5.31
CA TRP A 89 -1.06 -12.12 4.58
C TRP A 89 -1.46 -13.09 3.45
N THR A 90 -2.75 -13.40 3.29
CA THR A 90 -3.25 -14.34 2.26
C THR A 90 -3.61 -13.66 0.95
N ASN A 91 -3.82 -12.34 0.96
CA ASN A 91 -4.26 -11.56 -0.19
C ASN A 91 -3.24 -10.47 -0.57
N PRO A 92 -2.07 -10.83 -1.13
CA PRO A 92 -1.07 -9.86 -1.55
C PRO A 92 -1.56 -9.02 -2.73
N ASN A 93 -1.18 -7.75 -2.74
CA ASN A 93 -1.46 -6.76 -3.79
C ASN A 93 -2.95 -6.68 -4.15
N PRO A 94 -3.83 -6.35 -3.18
CA PRO A 94 -5.27 -6.26 -3.44
C PRO A 94 -5.56 -5.14 -4.46
N SER A 95 -6.58 -5.34 -5.28
CA SER A 95 -7.02 -4.30 -6.21
C SER A 95 -7.73 -3.17 -5.43
N ILE A 96 -7.07 -2.03 -5.28
CA ILE A 96 -7.64 -0.87 -4.61
C ILE A 96 -8.51 -0.09 -5.61
N ARG A 97 -9.78 0.12 -5.24
CA ARG A 97 -10.76 0.86 -6.05
C ARG A 97 -11.33 2.02 -5.25
N PHE A 98 -11.88 3.00 -5.94
CA PHE A 98 -12.45 4.20 -5.34
C PHE A 98 -13.94 4.32 -5.66
N GLN A 99 -14.71 4.84 -4.71
CA GLN A 99 -16.12 5.15 -4.84
C GLN A 99 -16.31 6.43 -5.66
N ASP A 100 -17.51 6.59 -6.20
CA ASP A 100 -17.94 7.82 -6.85
C ASP A 100 -18.14 8.94 -5.81
N ASN A 101 -17.82 10.17 -6.19
CA ASN A 101 -18.02 11.36 -5.37
C ASN A 101 -19.36 12.02 -5.70
N MET A 102 -20.43 11.49 -5.10
CA MET A 102 -21.80 11.96 -5.31
C MET A 102 -22.29 12.97 -4.27
N LEU A 103 -21.44 13.51 -3.39
CA LEU A 103 -21.93 14.38 -2.29
C LEU A 103 -21.03 15.60 -2.02
N VAL A 104 -19.73 15.49 -2.28
CA VAL A 104 -18.75 16.54 -1.93
C VAL A 104 -18.05 16.99 -3.20
N ALA A 105 -18.82 17.53 -4.14
CA ALA A 105 -18.33 18.12 -5.37
C ALA A 105 -19.07 19.44 -5.63
N MET A 106 -18.51 20.52 -5.12
CA MET A 106 -18.99 21.88 -5.37
C MET A 106 -17.88 22.64 -6.09
N GLU A 107 -18.26 23.39 -7.11
CA GLU A 107 -17.33 24.21 -7.87
C GLU A 107 -17.81 25.66 -7.86
N GLY A 108 -16.84 26.56 -7.72
CA GLY A 108 -17.05 27.99 -7.85
C GLY A 108 -16.31 28.49 -9.08
N SER A 109 -16.96 29.35 -9.85
CA SER A 109 -16.34 29.97 -11.02
C SER A 109 -16.55 31.47 -11.05
N VAL A 110 -15.57 32.16 -11.63
CA VAL A 110 -15.68 33.57 -12.01
C VAL A 110 -15.40 33.63 -13.50
N GLY A 111 -16.26 34.30 -14.25
CA GLY A 111 -16.15 34.33 -15.70
C GLY A 111 -16.39 35.71 -16.30
N TYR A 112 -15.97 35.82 -17.55
CA TYR A 112 -16.18 36.98 -18.40
C TYR A 112 -16.67 36.52 -19.76
N GLY A 113 -17.81 37.04 -20.19
CA GLY A 113 -18.46 36.72 -21.46
C GLY A 113 -18.36 37.86 -22.46
N ILE A 114 -18.05 37.55 -23.72
CA ILE A 114 -18.18 38.46 -24.86
C ILE A 114 -18.86 37.71 -26.00
N GLY A 115 -20.04 38.17 -26.40
CA GLY A 115 -20.83 37.51 -27.45
C GLY A 115 -21.16 36.06 -27.07
N ASN A 116 -20.72 35.11 -27.90
CA ASN A 116 -20.94 33.68 -27.71
C ASN A 116 -19.76 32.97 -27.03
N THR A 117 -18.72 33.70 -26.65
CA THR A 117 -17.52 33.14 -26.00
C THR A 117 -17.47 33.57 -24.55
N ARG A 118 -17.10 32.65 -23.65
CA ARG A 118 -16.85 32.95 -22.24
C ARG A 118 -15.51 32.38 -21.81
N VAL A 119 -14.84 33.10 -20.93
CA VAL A 119 -13.66 32.61 -20.22
C VAL A 119 -14.07 32.43 -18.75
N GLU A 120 -13.88 31.24 -18.20
CA GLU A 120 -14.24 30.87 -16.83
C GLU A 120 -13.00 30.41 -16.08
N PHE A 121 -12.72 31.03 -14.94
CA PHE A 121 -11.79 30.50 -13.97
C PHE A 121 -12.57 29.73 -12.91
N GLU A 122 -12.27 28.45 -12.74
CA GLU A 122 -13.04 27.53 -11.92
C GLU A 122 -12.17 26.83 -10.88
N VAL A 123 -12.70 26.71 -9.68
CA VAL A 123 -12.09 25.98 -8.57
C VAL A 123 -13.07 24.92 -8.11
N GLY A 124 -12.65 23.67 -8.19
CA GLY A 124 -13.42 22.48 -7.80
C GLY A 124 -12.69 21.69 -6.72
N TYR A 125 -13.46 20.96 -5.92
CA TYR A 125 -12.94 19.99 -4.96
C TYR A 125 -13.67 18.66 -5.10
N GLU A 126 -12.92 17.60 -5.34
CA GLU A 126 -13.44 16.24 -5.42
C GLU A 126 -12.79 15.31 -4.40
N HIS A 127 -13.57 14.38 -3.87
CA HIS A 127 -13.16 13.45 -2.82
C HIS A 127 -13.66 12.03 -3.12
N PHE A 128 -12.75 11.15 -3.55
CA PHE A 128 -13.04 9.77 -3.93
C PHE A 128 -12.61 8.82 -2.81
N LYS A 129 -13.56 8.38 -1.98
CA LYS A 129 -13.29 7.41 -0.89
C LYS A 129 -12.82 6.07 -1.45
N ILE A 130 -12.01 5.33 -0.69
CA ILE A 130 -11.73 3.92 -1.03
C ILE A 130 -13.03 3.11 -0.98
N ARG A 131 -13.19 2.20 -1.94
CA ARG A 131 -14.23 1.17 -1.92
C ARG A 131 -13.75 0.04 -1.03
N GLY A 132 -14.40 -0.12 0.14
CA GLY A 132 -14.04 -1.14 1.13
C GLY A 132 -13.86 -2.53 0.51
N THR A 133 -12.85 -3.25 1.00
CA THR A 133 -12.46 -4.57 0.47
C THR A 133 -13.25 -5.68 1.17
N SER A 134 -13.88 -5.38 2.31
CA SER A 134 -14.62 -6.35 3.09
C SER A 134 -16.03 -6.62 2.53
N CYS A 135 -16.29 -7.87 2.15
CA CYS A 135 -17.65 -8.40 1.95
C CYS A 135 -18.35 -8.72 3.29
N SER A 136 -17.91 -8.15 4.41
CA SER A 136 -18.49 -8.41 5.74
C SER A 136 -19.54 -7.38 6.11
N VAL A 137 -20.65 -7.88 6.62
CA VAL A 137 -21.87 -7.19 7.05
C VAL A 137 -21.59 -6.29 8.26
N SER A 138 -21.00 -5.13 8.03
CA SER A 138 -21.11 -3.98 8.93
C SER A 138 -20.89 -2.71 8.11
N SER A 139 -22.01 -2.14 7.70
CA SER A 139 -22.14 -0.92 6.92
C SER A 139 -21.84 0.33 7.75
N GLU A 140 -20.65 0.41 8.32
CA GLU A 140 -20.09 1.65 8.84
C GLU A 140 -18.66 1.76 8.31
N ASP A 141 -18.34 2.88 7.67
CA ASP A 141 -17.05 3.25 7.07
C ASP A 141 -15.89 2.81 7.99
N SER A 142 -15.37 1.59 7.77
CA SER A 142 -14.36 1.05 8.66
C SER A 142 -13.03 1.71 8.31
N GLU A 143 -12.48 2.51 9.23
CA GLU A 143 -11.17 3.15 9.09
C GLU A 143 -10.03 2.15 8.77
N THR A 144 -10.30 0.85 8.92
CA THR A 144 -9.42 -0.28 8.60
C THR A 144 -9.30 -0.58 7.11
N ASP A 145 -10.33 -0.29 6.29
CA ASP A 145 -10.27 -0.48 4.83
C ASP A 145 -9.22 0.45 4.15
N ALA A 146 -8.71 1.43 4.89
CA ALA A 146 -7.71 2.40 4.44
C ALA A 146 -6.25 1.97 4.73
N LEU A 147 -6.02 0.89 5.48
CA LEU A 147 -4.70 0.53 5.99
C LEU A 147 -4.05 -0.60 5.19
N TYR A 148 -2.82 -0.36 4.74
CA TYR A 148 -2.05 -1.33 3.97
C TYR A 148 -0.62 -1.45 4.50
N LEU A 149 -0.18 -2.69 4.72
CA LEU A 149 1.20 -3.00 5.07
C LEU A 149 2.05 -3.16 3.80
N LEU A 150 3.23 -2.56 3.81
CA LEU A 150 4.27 -2.71 2.80
C LEU A 150 5.28 -3.75 3.30
N ALA A 151 5.03 -5.01 2.98
CA ALA A 151 5.86 -6.12 3.41
C ALA A 151 7.14 -6.24 2.58
N ARG A 152 8.24 -6.56 3.25
CA ARG A 152 9.57 -6.77 2.65
C ARG A 152 9.75 -8.22 2.17
N GLU A 153 10.93 -8.49 1.61
CA GLU A 153 11.27 -9.69 0.82
C GLU A 153 11.06 -11.00 1.59
N MET A 154 11.42 -11.09 2.86
CA MET A 154 11.29 -12.31 3.66
C MET A 154 9.82 -12.57 4.05
N SER A 155 9.13 -11.56 4.55
CA SER A 155 7.70 -11.65 4.88
C SER A 155 6.86 -12.03 3.67
N HIS A 156 7.10 -11.39 2.52
CA HIS A 156 6.42 -11.77 1.28
C HIS A 156 6.86 -13.13 0.75
N GLY A 157 8.17 -13.41 0.79
CA GLY A 157 8.77 -14.62 0.23
C GLY A 157 8.27 -15.91 0.89
N VAL A 158 8.04 -15.90 2.21
CA VAL A 158 7.51 -17.08 2.91
C VAL A 158 6.06 -17.39 2.54
N VAL A 159 5.18 -16.39 2.45
CA VAL A 159 3.77 -16.63 2.10
C VAL A 159 3.54 -16.84 0.61
N SER A 160 4.38 -16.26 -0.25
CA SER A 160 4.37 -16.47 -1.71
C SER A 160 5.11 -17.73 -2.16
N MET A 161 5.69 -18.49 -1.23
CA MET A 161 6.45 -19.72 -1.49
C MET A 161 7.67 -19.51 -2.41
N GLN A 162 8.28 -18.32 -2.38
CA GLN A 162 9.48 -17.98 -3.15
C GLN A 162 10.75 -18.42 -2.41
N THR A 163 11.01 -19.73 -2.35
CA THR A 163 12.14 -20.28 -1.59
C THR A 163 13.50 -19.68 -1.96
N GLY A 164 13.74 -19.38 -3.26
CA GLY A 164 15.00 -18.81 -3.73
C GLY A 164 15.26 -17.38 -3.23
N GLY A 165 14.26 -16.49 -3.35
CA GLY A 165 14.32 -15.12 -2.84
C GLY A 165 14.43 -15.10 -1.32
N LEU A 166 13.61 -15.90 -0.64
CA LEU A 166 13.66 -16.05 0.82
C LEU A 166 15.03 -16.53 1.31
N ALA A 167 15.65 -17.52 0.65
CA ALA A 167 16.99 -17.98 1.00
C ALA A 167 18.05 -16.89 0.80
N ALA A 168 17.95 -16.11 -0.28
CA ALA A 168 18.88 -15.01 -0.56
C ALA A 168 18.74 -13.87 0.46
N ALA A 169 17.52 -13.56 0.89
CA ALA A 169 17.25 -12.57 1.93
C ALA A 169 17.75 -13.06 3.30
N LEU A 170 17.41 -14.29 3.70
CA LEU A 170 17.91 -14.92 4.93
C LEU A 170 19.43 -14.97 5.01
N ALA A 171 20.11 -15.22 3.89
CA ALA A 171 21.56 -15.24 3.84
C ALA A 171 22.22 -13.87 4.11
N LYS A 172 21.49 -12.77 3.91
CA LYS A 172 21.96 -11.41 4.23
C LYS A 172 21.66 -11.00 5.67
N THR A 173 20.76 -11.71 6.34
CA THR A 173 20.39 -11.46 7.74
C THR A 173 21.56 -11.83 8.65
N SER A 174 21.88 -10.95 9.61
CA SER A 174 22.92 -11.24 10.59
C SER A 174 22.52 -12.45 11.45
N GLY A 175 23.51 -13.22 11.91
CA GLY A 175 23.25 -14.34 12.83
C GLY A 175 22.49 -13.89 14.07
N LYS A 176 22.78 -12.68 14.56
CA LYS A 176 22.20 -12.13 15.80
C LYS A 176 20.69 -11.94 15.63
N ASP A 177 20.28 -11.34 14.52
CA ASP A 177 18.88 -11.05 14.23
C ASP A 177 18.12 -12.34 13.92
N PHE A 178 18.77 -13.29 13.21
CA PHE A 178 18.19 -14.61 12.96
C PHE A 178 17.96 -15.40 14.27
N VAL A 179 18.91 -15.37 15.21
CA VAL A 179 18.75 -16.00 16.53
C VAL A 179 17.63 -15.34 17.33
N GLN A 180 17.43 -14.02 17.23
CA GLN A 180 16.31 -13.34 17.87
C GLN A 180 14.96 -13.80 17.29
N PHE A 181 14.87 -13.90 15.97
CA PHE A 181 13.70 -14.47 15.30
C PHE A 181 13.42 -15.90 15.79
N ALA A 182 14.44 -16.77 15.83
CA ALA A 182 14.26 -18.15 16.23
C ALA A 182 13.81 -18.30 17.69
N LYS A 183 14.31 -17.46 18.60
CA LYS A 183 13.83 -17.39 19.99
C LYS A 183 12.36 -16.98 20.08
N ALA A 184 11.92 -16.05 19.24
CA ALA A 184 10.51 -15.66 19.21
C ALA A 184 9.60 -16.80 18.72
N VAL A 185 10.07 -17.58 17.73
CA VAL A 185 9.40 -18.82 17.26
C VAL A 185 9.33 -19.85 18.40
N GLU A 186 10.43 -20.12 19.09
CA GLU A 186 10.50 -21.06 20.22
C GLU A 186 9.50 -20.70 21.33
N ILE A 187 9.42 -19.41 21.69
CA ILE A 187 8.56 -18.93 22.78
C ILE A 187 7.07 -18.92 22.38
N SER A 188 6.76 -18.49 21.16
CA SER A 188 5.37 -18.18 20.78
C SER A 188 4.70 -19.33 20.03
N HIS A 189 5.47 -20.13 19.28
CA HIS A 189 4.95 -21.10 18.30
C HIS A 189 5.77 -22.40 18.29
N SER A 190 5.66 -23.18 19.37
CA SER A 190 6.38 -24.46 19.52
C SER A 190 6.14 -25.45 18.39
N ASP A 191 4.97 -25.42 17.75
CA ASP A 191 4.65 -26.31 16.63
C ASP A 191 5.49 -26.00 15.39
N ILE A 192 5.77 -24.72 15.12
CA ILE A 192 6.66 -24.27 14.05
C ILE A 192 8.11 -24.65 14.40
N ASP A 193 8.53 -24.40 15.64
CA ASP A 193 9.86 -24.77 16.15
C ASP A 193 10.15 -26.28 15.98
N ASN A 194 9.14 -27.13 16.16
CA ASN A 194 9.27 -28.59 16.03
C ASN A 194 9.29 -29.10 14.57
N LYS A 195 8.99 -28.25 13.58
CA LYS A 195 8.95 -28.59 12.14
C LYS A 195 10.20 -28.14 11.40
N VAL A 196 10.68 -26.93 11.68
CA VAL A 196 11.80 -26.30 10.97
C VAL A 196 13.13 -26.88 11.45
N CYS A 197 14.08 -27.08 10.52
CA CYS A 197 15.37 -27.68 10.80
C CYS A 197 15.25 -28.98 11.61
N LYS A 198 14.23 -29.79 11.32
CA LYS A 198 14.07 -31.08 11.96
C LYS A 198 15.06 -32.07 11.36
N THR A 199 16.00 -32.56 12.16
CA THR A 199 17.00 -33.53 11.67
C THR A 199 16.32 -34.79 11.15
N LYS A 200 16.82 -35.31 10.02
CA LYS A 200 16.23 -36.47 9.35
C LYS A 200 16.80 -37.77 9.89
N SER A 201 16.07 -38.86 9.66
CA SER A 201 16.53 -40.20 10.05
C SER A 201 17.79 -40.56 9.27
N ALA A 202 18.86 -40.91 9.99
CA ALA A 202 20.11 -41.45 9.44
C ALA A 202 19.97 -42.93 9.05
N GLY A 203 19.01 -43.64 9.66
CA GLY A 203 18.79 -45.07 9.47
C GLY A 203 18.25 -45.72 10.73
N ILE A 204 18.23 -47.05 10.73
CA ILE A 204 17.86 -47.86 11.88
C ILE A 204 19.14 -48.16 12.68
N GLY A 205 19.13 -47.90 13.98
CA GLY A 205 20.29 -48.17 14.84
C GLY A 205 20.23 -49.56 15.49
N ALA A 206 21.40 -50.04 15.91
CA ALA A 206 21.55 -51.34 16.56
C ALA A 206 20.83 -51.45 17.93
N ALA A 207 20.49 -50.31 18.56
CA ALA A 207 19.85 -50.25 19.86
C ALA A 207 18.31 -50.35 19.76
N LYS A 208 17.71 -51.12 20.68
CA LYS A 208 16.24 -51.25 20.80
C LYS A 208 15.57 -49.95 21.26
N CYS A 209 14.34 -49.72 20.80
CA CYS A 209 13.50 -48.62 21.25
C CYS A 209 13.10 -48.76 22.73
N THR A 210 13.77 -48.04 23.64
CA THR A 210 13.42 -48.07 25.08
C THR A 210 12.07 -47.43 25.40
N ARG A 211 11.56 -46.53 24.54
CA ARG A 211 10.30 -45.78 24.80
C ARG A 211 9.01 -46.46 24.36
N GLN A 212 9.07 -47.46 23.49
CA GLN A 212 7.87 -48.09 22.91
C GLN A 212 7.63 -49.52 23.39
N HIS A 213 8.45 -50.05 24.32
CA HIS A 213 8.43 -51.49 24.66
C HIS A 213 8.36 -52.37 23.41
N SER A 214 9.06 -51.93 22.35
CA SER A 214 9.05 -52.57 21.05
C SER A 214 10.38 -53.27 20.84
N ASP A 215 10.32 -54.53 20.39
CA ASP A 215 11.51 -55.27 19.97
C ASP A 215 12.07 -54.79 18.62
N LYS A 216 11.42 -53.81 17.97
CA LYS A 216 11.90 -53.22 16.73
C LYS A 216 13.00 -52.19 17.01
N PRO A 217 14.09 -52.19 16.24
CA PRO A 217 15.11 -51.15 16.31
C PRO A 217 14.56 -49.80 15.83
N CYS A 218 15.01 -48.72 16.47
CA CYS A 218 14.48 -47.38 16.26
C CYS A 218 15.18 -46.65 15.12
N SER A 219 14.44 -45.77 14.44
CA SER A 219 15.06 -44.72 13.64
C SER A 219 15.97 -43.87 14.54
N THR A 220 17.16 -43.59 14.05
CA THR A 220 18.14 -42.73 14.69
C THR A 220 18.34 -41.49 13.85
N TYR A 221 18.67 -40.37 14.48
CA TYR A 221 18.68 -39.05 13.88
C TYR A 221 20.01 -38.36 14.11
N ALA A 222 20.36 -37.44 13.21
CA ALA A 222 21.48 -36.54 13.46
C ALA A 222 21.26 -35.74 14.74
N HIS A 223 22.36 -35.31 15.35
CA HIS A 223 22.32 -34.29 16.40
C HIS A 223 23.06 -33.04 15.95
N TYR A 224 22.57 -31.88 16.38
CA TYR A 224 23.19 -30.61 16.03
C TYR A 224 24.50 -30.38 16.79
N ALA A 225 25.51 -29.90 16.07
CA ALA A 225 26.86 -29.67 16.57
C ALA A 225 27.55 -28.49 15.87
N ARG A 226 28.73 -28.12 16.38
CA ARG A 226 29.53 -26.99 15.85
C ARG A 226 30.09 -27.25 14.45
N SER A 227 30.32 -28.50 14.09
CA SER A 227 30.86 -28.92 12.79
C SER A 227 30.20 -30.22 12.37
N THR A 228 30.01 -30.39 11.07
CA THR A 228 29.44 -31.60 10.47
C THR A 228 30.50 -32.69 10.35
N GLU A 229 30.17 -33.89 10.84
CA GLU A 229 30.99 -35.12 10.78
C GLU A 229 30.08 -36.30 10.42
N LYS A 230 30.00 -36.65 9.13
CA LYS A 230 28.96 -37.57 8.63
C LYS A 230 29.39 -39.04 8.66
N ARG A 231 29.23 -39.70 9.81
CA ARG A 231 29.61 -41.11 10.01
C ARG A 231 28.59 -41.87 10.83
N ASP A 232 28.50 -43.18 10.59
CA ASP A 232 27.64 -44.15 11.29
C ASP A 232 27.89 -44.22 12.81
N ASP A 233 29.08 -43.84 13.26
CA ASP A 233 29.50 -43.79 14.67
C ASP A 233 29.56 -42.37 15.29
N LEU A 234 29.20 -41.32 14.53
CA LEU A 234 29.24 -39.92 14.97
C LEU A 234 27.90 -39.18 14.84
N GLY A 235 27.34 -39.09 13.63
CA GLY A 235 26.02 -38.47 13.38
C GLY A 235 25.89 -36.97 13.67
N ALA A 236 27.00 -36.23 13.74
CA ALA A 236 26.99 -34.80 14.07
C ALA A 236 26.78 -33.93 12.81
N THR A 237 25.90 -32.93 12.89
CA THR A 237 25.66 -32.00 11.77
C THR A 237 25.57 -30.55 12.20
N SER A 238 26.07 -29.65 11.36
CA SER A 238 25.85 -28.20 11.45
C SER A 238 24.93 -27.66 10.35
N LEU A 239 24.34 -28.55 9.54
CA LEU A 239 23.42 -28.23 8.46
C LEU A 239 21.97 -28.44 8.91
N CYS A 240 21.13 -27.41 8.78
CA CYS A 240 19.70 -27.46 9.08
C CYS A 240 19.01 -28.63 8.33
N GLY A 241 18.28 -29.46 9.07
CA GLY A 241 17.47 -30.55 8.54
C GLY A 241 18.25 -31.74 7.97
N ASP A 242 19.55 -31.82 8.24
CA ASP A 242 20.43 -32.88 7.74
C ASP A 242 20.20 -34.22 8.45
N SER A 243 20.54 -35.32 7.78
CA SER A 243 20.44 -36.66 8.35
C SER A 243 21.69 -37.09 9.12
N GLY A 244 22.80 -36.33 9.03
CA GLY A 244 24.03 -36.60 9.78
C GLY A 244 24.80 -37.84 9.32
N TYR A 245 24.17 -38.72 8.55
CA TYR A 245 24.78 -39.83 7.82
C TYR A 245 23.81 -40.29 6.73
N ALA A 246 24.35 -40.79 5.62
CA ALA A 246 23.58 -41.36 4.51
C ALA A 246 24.43 -42.42 3.81
N GLY A 247 24.45 -43.62 4.38
CA GLY A 247 25.21 -44.76 3.87
C GLY A 247 24.49 -46.09 4.13
N PRO A 248 25.00 -47.19 3.58
CA PRO A 248 24.38 -48.52 3.70
C PRO A 248 24.60 -49.16 5.07
N ASP A 249 25.57 -48.67 5.83
CA ASP A 249 25.98 -49.28 7.10
C ASP A 249 24.95 -49.02 8.22
N GLU A 250 24.85 -49.99 9.13
CA GLU A 250 24.05 -49.87 10.34
C GLU A 250 24.62 -48.78 11.26
N ILE A 251 23.74 -48.03 11.92
CA ILE A 251 24.17 -46.95 12.81
C ILE A 251 24.78 -47.53 14.08
N GLN A 252 26.08 -47.32 14.27
CA GLN A 252 26.88 -47.89 15.35
C GLN A 252 26.92 -47.00 16.61
N GLY A 253 26.66 -45.69 16.50
CA GLY A 253 26.63 -44.84 17.70
C GLY A 253 26.43 -43.34 17.48
N LYS A 254 26.28 -42.63 18.62
CA LYS A 254 26.22 -41.15 18.78
C LYS A 254 25.13 -40.38 18.01
N HIS A 255 24.23 -41.07 17.33
CA HIS A 255 22.99 -40.50 16.82
C HIS A 255 21.95 -40.36 17.94
N ASP A 256 21.06 -39.38 17.81
CA ASP A 256 20.00 -39.15 18.77
C ASP A 256 18.80 -40.07 18.49
N SER A 257 18.14 -40.53 19.55
CA SER A 257 16.92 -41.33 19.45
C SER A 257 15.70 -40.52 19.03
N ASN A 258 15.79 -39.19 19.07
CA ASN A 258 14.74 -38.27 18.64
C ASN A 258 15.34 -37.22 17.71
N PRO A 259 14.58 -36.70 16.75
CA PRO A 259 15.05 -35.62 15.93
C PRO A 259 15.31 -34.36 16.78
N ASN A 260 16.42 -33.70 16.52
CA ASN A 260 16.65 -32.33 16.97
C ASN A 260 15.82 -31.38 16.11
N VAL A 261 15.41 -30.25 16.68
CA VAL A 261 14.50 -29.29 16.04
C VAL A 261 15.12 -27.89 16.00
N PHE A 262 14.35 -26.86 15.62
CA PHE A 262 14.89 -25.54 15.33
C PHE A 262 15.64 -24.88 16.51
N ARG A 263 15.08 -24.92 17.73
CA ARG A 263 15.79 -24.47 18.95
C ARG A 263 17.13 -25.19 19.18
N ASP A 264 17.23 -26.48 18.85
CA ASP A 264 18.48 -27.24 18.99
C ASP A 264 19.52 -26.79 17.97
N PHE A 265 19.10 -26.52 16.72
CA PHE A 265 19.96 -25.93 15.68
C PHE A 265 20.54 -24.60 16.16
N VAL A 266 19.68 -23.71 16.65
CA VAL A 266 20.11 -22.40 17.16
C VAL A 266 21.09 -22.56 18.33
N LYS A 267 20.74 -23.40 19.31
CA LYS A 267 21.51 -23.54 20.56
C LYS A 267 22.85 -24.26 20.35
N LYS A 268 22.88 -25.33 19.55
CA LYS A 268 24.05 -26.22 19.42
C LYS A 268 24.91 -25.89 18.20
N THR A 269 24.31 -25.35 17.13
CA THR A 269 25.01 -25.07 15.87
C THR A 269 25.38 -23.60 15.73
N LEU A 270 24.45 -22.69 16.01
CA LEU A 270 24.65 -21.25 15.73
C LEU A 270 25.48 -20.55 16.82
N LEU A 271 25.35 -20.98 18.08
CA LEU A 271 26.09 -20.53 19.27
C LEU A 271 25.98 -19.02 19.55
N GLY A 272 25.64 -18.65 20.79
CA GLY A 272 25.63 -17.25 21.20
C GLY A 272 24.71 -16.37 20.35
N ASP A 273 25.30 -15.48 19.56
CA ASP A 273 24.63 -14.56 18.64
C ASP A 273 24.52 -15.09 17.21
N GLY A 274 24.79 -16.37 16.96
CA GLY A 274 24.70 -16.94 15.62
C GLY A 274 25.86 -16.60 14.69
N SER A 275 26.94 -16.01 15.20
CA SER A 275 28.18 -15.78 14.46
C SER A 275 28.86 -17.06 13.94
N LYS A 276 28.51 -18.23 14.49
CA LYS A 276 28.99 -19.52 13.99
C LYS A 276 27.91 -20.17 13.12
N ASN A 277 28.32 -20.72 11.97
CA ASN A 277 27.47 -21.53 11.09
C ASN A 277 26.25 -20.83 10.44
N TRP A 278 26.06 -19.52 10.61
CA TRP A 278 25.07 -18.74 9.86
C TRP A 278 25.76 -17.79 8.88
N PRO A 279 25.33 -17.70 7.61
CA PRO A 279 24.29 -18.50 6.93
C PRO A 279 24.83 -19.82 6.33
N THR A 280 26.09 -20.19 6.59
CA THR A 280 26.77 -21.34 5.98
C THR A 280 27.27 -22.31 7.05
N SER A 281 26.99 -23.60 6.89
CA SER A 281 27.43 -24.69 7.77
C SER A 281 28.95 -24.87 7.75
N THR A 282 29.52 -25.58 8.73
CA THR A 282 30.95 -25.93 8.80
C THR A 282 31.15 -27.44 8.73
N GLY A 283 32.21 -27.89 8.06
CA GLY A 283 32.61 -29.30 8.05
C GLY A 283 32.25 -29.98 6.73
N GLU A 284 32.05 -31.29 6.80
CA GLU A 284 31.86 -32.12 5.61
C GLU A 284 30.60 -31.73 4.81
N GLY A 285 30.76 -31.54 3.50
CA GLY A 285 29.66 -31.22 2.59
C GLY A 285 29.15 -29.78 2.66
N SER A 286 29.82 -28.89 3.40
CA SER A 286 29.47 -27.47 3.50
C SER A 286 29.45 -26.78 2.13
N LYS A 287 28.41 -25.98 1.89
CA LYS A 287 28.22 -25.18 0.68
C LYS A 287 27.81 -23.77 1.06
N SER A 288 28.16 -22.80 0.23
CA SER A 288 27.78 -21.40 0.48
C SER A 288 26.27 -21.23 0.66
N ASN A 289 25.91 -20.61 1.78
CA ASN A 289 24.56 -20.28 2.23
C ASN A 289 23.63 -21.48 2.37
N ASP A 290 24.17 -22.67 2.61
CA ASP A 290 23.38 -23.91 2.75
C ASP A 290 22.38 -23.88 3.91
N ASN A 291 22.74 -23.34 5.07
CA ASN A 291 21.81 -23.18 6.19
C ASN A 291 20.67 -22.22 5.87
N ALA A 292 20.95 -21.08 5.24
CA ALA A 292 19.87 -20.17 4.81
C ALA A 292 18.94 -20.82 3.78
N LYS A 293 19.47 -21.66 2.87
CA LYS A 293 18.68 -22.40 1.88
C LYS A 293 17.81 -23.48 2.50
N GLU A 294 18.34 -24.30 3.40
CA GLU A 294 17.54 -25.35 4.05
C GLU A 294 16.49 -24.75 5.01
N VAL A 295 16.82 -23.67 5.75
CA VAL A 295 15.81 -22.94 6.54
C VAL A 295 14.68 -22.41 5.66
N ALA A 296 15.01 -21.72 4.56
CA ALA A 296 14.00 -21.19 3.63
C ALA A 296 13.10 -22.29 3.07
N LYS A 297 13.68 -23.45 2.77
CA LYS A 297 12.97 -24.62 2.25
C LYS A 297 12.02 -25.19 3.29
N ASP A 298 12.45 -25.35 4.52
CA ASP A 298 11.59 -25.86 5.60
C ASP A 298 10.44 -24.89 5.90
N LEU A 299 10.72 -23.58 5.96
CA LEU A 299 9.69 -22.55 6.17
C LEU A 299 8.61 -22.53 5.08
N VAL A 300 8.96 -22.87 3.84
CA VAL A 300 8.01 -22.90 2.72
C VAL A 300 7.28 -24.24 2.62
N ASN A 301 7.99 -25.36 2.80
CA ASN A 301 7.48 -26.69 2.46
C ASN A 301 6.91 -27.47 3.65
N GLU A 302 7.42 -27.24 4.87
CA GLU A 302 7.01 -28.02 6.05
C GLU A 302 5.90 -27.33 6.85
N LEU A 303 5.69 -26.01 6.63
CA LEU A 303 4.69 -25.21 7.31
C LEU A 303 3.37 -25.16 6.55
N THR A 304 2.25 -25.13 7.28
CA THR A 304 0.93 -24.86 6.70
C THR A 304 0.81 -23.40 6.26
N PRO A 305 -0.17 -23.04 5.40
CA PRO A 305 -0.41 -21.64 5.04
C PRO A 305 -0.56 -20.71 6.26
N GLU A 306 -1.27 -21.15 7.29
CA GLU A 306 -1.48 -20.40 8.54
C GLU A 306 -0.19 -20.21 9.34
N GLU A 307 0.67 -21.22 9.39
CA GLU A 307 1.98 -21.11 10.02
C GLU A 307 2.90 -20.16 9.24
N ARG A 308 2.79 -20.11 7.91
CA ARG A 308 3.56 -19.17 7.08
C ARG A 308 3.14 -17.72 7.29
N THR A 309 1.85 -17.43 7.51
CA THR A 309 1.40 -16.06 7.82
C THR A 309 1.94 -15.59 9.17
N ILE A 310 2.02 -16.49 10.15
CA ILE A 310 2.67 -16.24 11.45
C ILE A 310 4.15 -15.89 11.26
N VAL A 311 4.89 -16.70 10.49
CA VAL A 311 6.31 -16.45 10.21
C VAL A 311 6.50 -15.12 9.46
N ALA A 312 5.64 -14.78 8.51
CA ALA A 312 5.68 -13.50 7.82
C ALA A 312 5.52 -12.31 8.77
N GLY A 313 4.59 -12.40 9.72
CA GLY A 313 4.42 -11.40 10.77
C GLY A 313 5.65 -11.27 11.66
N LEU A 314 6.27 -12.39 12.07
CA LEU A 314 7.51 -12.38 12.85
C LEU A 314 8.68 -11.78 12.08
N PHE A 315 8.82 -12.05 10.78
CA PHE A 315 9.83 -11.40 9.95
C PHE A 315 9.63 -9.90 9.87
N ALA A 316 8.39 -9.45 9.64
CA ALA A 316 8.03 -8.04 9.60
C ALA A 316 8.34 -7.32 10.92
N LYS A 317 8.13 -8.01 12.05
CA LYS A 317 8.29 -7.50 13.40
C LYS A 317 9.75 -7.45 13.87
N ILE A 318 10.53 -8.49 13.58
CA ILE A 318 11.83 -8.76 14.23
C ILE A 318 13.02 -8.49 13.32
N ILE A 319 12.89 -8.77 12.02
CA ILE A 319 14.03 -8.74 11.10
C ILE A 319 13.93 -7.53 10.18
N GLU A 320 12.84 -7.44 9.43
CA GLU A 320 12.80 -6.55 8.27
C GLU A 320 12.26 -5.15 8.59
N GLY A 321 11.39 -5.03 9.59
CA GLY A 321 10.65 -3.79 9.86
C GLY A 321 9.66 -3.49 8.73
N SER A 322 8.38 -3.62 9.00
CA SER A 322 7.34 -3.30 8.00
C SER A 322 6.66 -1.97 8.30
N GLU A 323 6.19 -1.35 7.22
CA GLU A 323 5.60 -0.02 7.25
C GLU A 323 4.17 -0.06 6.76
N VAL A 324 3.36 0.86 7.26
CA VAL A 324 1.93 0.93 7.00
C VAL A 324 1.63 2.26 6.34
N ILE A 325 0.86 2.23 5.26
CA ILE A 325 0.30 3.41 4.62
C ILE A 325 -1.21 3.45 4.86
N GLU A 326 -1.72 4.66 5.11
CA GLU A 326 -3.14 4.91 5.33
C GLU A 326 -3.69 5.76 4.19
N ILE A 327 -4.55 5.18 3.36
CA ILE A 327 -5.18 5.83 2.20
C ILE A 327 -6.67 5.81 2.43
N LYS A 328 -7.24 6.92 2.90
CA LYS A 328 -8.69 7.03 3.15
C LYS A 328 -9.47 7.33 1.87
N ALA A 329 -8.91 8.21 1.06
CA ALA A 329 -9.51 8.72 -0.14
C ALA A 329 -8.43 9.35 -1.03
N ILE A 330 -8.71 9.43 -2.32
CA ILE A 330 -7.98 10.34 -3.21
C ILE A 330 -8.81 11.62 -3.32
N SER A 331 -8.22 12.74 -2.93
CA SER A 331 -8.83 14.05 -3.12
C SER A 331 -8.11 14.85 -4.21
N SER A 332 -8.86 15.68 -4.92
CA SER A 332 -8.34 16.62 -5.91
C SER A 332 -8.95 17.98 -5.64
N THR A 333 -8.10 19.00 -5.63
CA THR A 333 -8.56 20.39 -5.82
C THR A 333 -8.12 20.81 -7.21
N SER A 334 -9.07 21.06 -8.11
CA SER A 334 -8.76 21.51 -9.48
C SER A 334 -8.90 23.02 -9.59
N VAL A 335 -7.98 23.64 -10.31
CA VAL A 335 -8.03 25.05 -10.71
C VAL A 335 -7.89 25.10 -12.22
N THR A 336 -8.95 25.46 -12.93
CA THR A 336 -9.03 25.39 -14.40
C THR A 336 -9.39 26.74 -14.99
N MET A 337 -8.86 27.02 -16.18
CA MET A 337 -9.24 28.16 -16.99
C MET A 337 -9.97 27.64 -18.23
N ASN A 338 -11.29 27.61 -18.19
CA ASN A 338 -12.13 27.10 -19.26
C ASN A 338 -12.43 28.20 -20.29
N ILE A 339 -12.28 27.87 -21.57
CA ILE A 339 -12.80 28.66 -22.69
C ILE A 339 -14.05 27.96 -23.17
N CYS A 340 -15.18 28.66 -23.08
CA CYS A 340 -16.50 28.15 -23.42
C CYS A 340 -17.05 28.85 -24.66
N SER A 341 -17.74 28.10 -25.50
CA SER A 341 -18.55 28.62 -26.60
C SER A 341 -20.01 28.25 -26.39
N ASP A 342 -20.87 29.25 -26.33
CA ASP A 342 -22.32 29.09 -26.31
C ASP A 342 -22.85 29.06 -27.75
N ILE A 343 -23.59 28.02 -28.10
CA ILE A 343 -24.19 27.82 -29.41
C ILE A 343 -25.63 28.35 -29.33
N THR A 344 -25.91 29.44 -30.03
CA THR A 344 -27.23 30.08 -29.99
C THR A 344 -28.20 29.32 -30.92
N ILE A 345 -29.04 28.45 -30.35
CA ILE A 345 -30.18 27.84 -31.06
C ILE A 345 -31.47 28.63 -30.78
N SER A 346 -31.63 29.10 -29.55
CA SER A 346 -32.77 29.87 -29.05
C SER A 346 -32.27 30.97 -28.12
N ASN A 347 -33.07 32.03 -27.93
CA ASN A 347 -32.78 33.10 -26.96
C ASN A 347 -32.89 32.65 -25.50
N ILE A 348 -33.43 31.46 -25.24
CA ILE A 348 -33.64 30.91 -23.89
C ILE A 348 -32.72 29.71 -23.64
N LEU A 349 -32.55 28.83 -24.63
CA LEU A 349 -31.79 27.59 -24.50
C LEU A 349 -30.55 27.62 -25.41
N MET A 350 -29.38 27.51 -24.80
CA MET A 350 -28.07 27.62 -25.45
C MET A 350 -27.20 26.42 -25.09
N PRO A 351 -26.96 25.46 -26.00
CA PRO A 351 -25.91 24.48 -25.80
C PRO A 351 -24.55 25.15 -25.62
N TYR A 352 -23.66 24.52 -24.85
CA TYR A 352 -22.30 25.01 -24.69
C TYR A 352 -21.30 23.88 -24.70
N VAL A 353 -20.07 24.22 -25.08
CA VAL A 353 -18.89 23.37 -24.96
C VAL A 353 -17.76 24.19 -24.36
N CYS A 354 -16.98 23.59 -23.47
CA CYS A 354 -15.80 24.22 -22.89
C CYS A 354 -14.58 23.29 -22.95
N VAL A 355 -13.42 23.92 -23.10
CA VAL A 355 -12.10 23.30 -22.99
C VAL A 355 -11.29 24.16 -22.03
N GLY A 356 -10.74 23.56 -20.98
CA GLY A 356 -9.92 24.28 -20.03
C GLY A 356 -8.69 23.52 -19.57
N PRO A 357 -7.47 24.02 -19.82
CA PRO A 357 -6.30 23.57 -19.08
C PRO A 357 -6.36 24.04 -17.63
N GLY A 358 -5.65 23.34 -16.75
CA GLY A 358 -5.58 23.68 -15.34
C GLY A 358 -4.55 22.90 -14.57
N MET A 359 -4.60 23.07 -13.26
CA MET A 359 -3.81 22.35 -12.28
C MET A 359 -4.73 21.53 -11.38
N SER A 360 -4.34 20.31 -11.07
CA SER A 360 -4.96 19.48 -10.03
C SER A 360 -3.97 19.26 -8.90
N PHE A 361 -4.39 19.62 -7.70
CA PHE A 361 -3.68 19.35 -6.46
C PHE A 361 -4.25 18.06 -5.87
N VAL A 362 -3.56 16.95 -6.10
CA VAL A 362 -4.02 15.61 -5.75
C VAL A 362 -3.40 15.17 -4.43
N SER A 363 -4.22 14.70 -3.50
CA SER A 363 -3.78 14.17 -2.21
C SER A 363 -4.25 12.72 -2.04
N VAL A 364 -3.28 11.83 -1.85
CA VAL A 364 -3.46 10.38 -1.66
C VAL A 364 -3.48 10.01 -0.17
N VAL A 365 -2.65 10.71 0.62
CA VAL A 365 -2.56 10.59 2.07
C VAL A 365 -2.75 11.97 2.68
N ASP A 366 -3.43 12.04 3.82
CA ASP A 366 -3.71 13.29 4.52
C ASP A 366 -2.42 14.12 4.72
N GLY A 367 -2.45 15.37 4.26
CA GLY A 367 -1.34 16.32 4.42
C GLY A 367 -0.25 16.27 3.36
N HIS A 368 -0.34 15.37 2.36
CA HIS A 368 0.59 15.30 1.23
C HIS A 368 -0.16 15.55 -0.07
N THR A 369 0.32 16.52 -0.86
CA THR A 369 -0.38 17.00 -2.05
C THR A 369 0.61 17.17 -3.19
N ALA A 370 0.35 16.52 -4.31
CA ALA A 370 1.11 16.66 -5.54
C ALA A 370 0.36 17.58 -6.50
N ALA A 371 1.06 18.59 -7.02
CA ALA A 371 0.54 19.42 -8.09
C ALA A 371 0.82 18.76 -9.44
N LYS A 372 -0.22 18.57 -10.25
CA LYS A 372 -0.14 17.99 -11.60
C LYS A 372 -0.94 18.87 -12.57
N PHE A 373 -0.53 18.90 -13.83
CA PHE A 373 -1.34 19.53 -14.87
C PHE A 373 -2.58 18.69 -15.14
N ALA A 374 -3.68 19.34 -15.49
CA ALA A 374 -4.92 18.69 -15.85
C ALA A 374 -5.61 19.44 -16.98
N TYR A 375 -6.55 18.77 -17.64
CA TYR A 375 -7.50 19.44 -18.51
C TYR A 375 -8.91 18.98 -18.22
N ARG A 376 -9.85 19.89 -18.49
CA ARG A 376 -11.27 19.70 -18.28
C ARG A 376 -12.02 19.98 -19.58
N LEU A 377 -12.90 19.07 -19.95
CA LEU A 377 -13.82 19.21 -21.08
C LEU A 377 -15.23 19.27 -20.51
N LYS A 378 -16.04 20.23 -20.94
CA LYS A 378 -17.43 20.38 -20.50
C LYS A 378 -18.35 20.48 -21.72
N ALA A 379 -19.53 19.91 -21.64
CA ALA A 379 -20.57 20.11 -22.64
C ALA A 379 -21.95 20.01 -21.99
N GLY A 380 -22.85 20.92 -22.35
CA GLY A 380 -24.17 20.96 -21.73
C GLY A 380 -25.12 21.96 -22.36
N LEU A 381 -26.13 22.32 -21.59
CA LEU A 381 -27.18 23.26 -21.94
C LEU A 381 -27.23 24.37 -20.88
N SER A 382 -27.28 25.62 -21.33
CA SER A 382 -27.56 26.79 -20.51
C SER A 382 -28.98 27.27 -20.78
N TYR A 383 -29.73 27.54 -19.72
CA TYR A 383 -31.09 28.06 -19.73
C TYR A 383 -31.12 29.46 -19.11
N LYS A 384 -31.46 30.45 -19.92
CA LYS A 384 -31.51 31.87 -19.51
C LYS A 384 -32.85 32.18 -18.84
N PHE A 385 -32.84 32.40 -17.52
CA PHE A 385 -34.04 32.77 -16.75
C PHE A 385 -34.33 34.27 -16.84
N SER A 386 -33.29 35.11 -16.66
CA SER A 386 -33.35 36.56 -16.82
C SER A 386 -32.12 37.06 -17.59
N LYS A 387 -31.95 38.38 -17.71
CA LYS A 387 -30.72 38.92 -18.32
C LYS A 387 -29.48 38.60 -17.48
N GLU A 388 -29.66 38.47 -16.17
CA GLU A 388 -28.62 38.32 -15.15
C GLU A 388 -28.48 36.87 -14.68
N VAL A 389 -29.55 36.07 -14.69
CA VAL A 389 -29.55 34.71 -14.13
C VAL A 389 -29.64 33.65 -15.23
N THR A 390 -28.66 32.76 -15.29
CA THR A 390 -28.61 31.62 -16.21
C THR A 390 -28.35 30.35 -15.43
N ALA A 391 -29.21 29.34 -15.53
CA ALA A 391 -28.88 28.00 -15.04
C ALA A 391 -28.21 27.18 -16.14
N PHE A 392 -27.45 26.18 -15.74
CA PHE A 392 -26.84 25.25 -16.68
C PHE A 392 -26.84 23.83 -16.13
N ALA A 393 -26.91 22.87 -17.05
CA ALA A 393 -26.75 21.46 -16.78
C ALA A 393 -25.87 20.84 -17.86
N GLY A 394 -24.92 20.01 -17.49
CA GLY A 394 -23.95 19.45 -18.42
C GLY A 394 -23.25 18.21 -17.91
N GLY A 395 -22.35 17.69 -18.73
CA GLY A 395 -21.40 16.67 -18.35
C GLY A 395 -19.98 17.19 -18.54
N PHE A 396 -19.07 16.73 -17.70
CA PHE A 396 -17.67 17.06 -17.79
C PHE A 396 -16.78 15.83 -17.75
N TYR A 397 -15.59 15.97 -18.30
CA TYR A 397 -14.51 15.02 -18.22
C TYR A 397 -13.26 15.74 -17.70
N HIS A 398 -12.68 15.22 -16.64
CA HIS A 398 -11.45 15.75 -16.05
C HIS A 398 -10.35 14.70 -16.10
N HIS A 399 -9.18 15.09 -16.58
CA HIS A 399 -8.02 14.21 -16.64
C HIS A 399 -6.76 14.92 -16.16
N VAL A 400 -6.11 14.30 -15.18
CA VAL A 400 -4.79 14.72 -14.70
C VAL A 400 -3.73 14.12 -15.60
N ILE A 401 -2.92 14.98 -16.21
CA ILE A 401 -1.85 14.65 -17.13
C ILE A 401 -0.56 14.36 -16.34
N GLY A 402 0.12 13.28 -16.71
CA GLY A 402 1.44 12.97 -16.19
C GLY A 402 1.74 11.47 -16.21
N ASP A 403 2.82 11.11 -15.56
CA ASP A 403 3.27 9.72 -15.33
C ASP A 403 2.40 8.94 -14.33
N GLY A 404 1.43 9.61 -13.69
CA GLY A 404 0.60 9.02 -12.65
C GLY A 404 1.36 8.70 -11.36
N VAL A 405 2.57 9.23 -11.17
CA VAL A 405 3.42 8.98 -10.00
C VAL A 405 3.15 10.04 -8.93
N TYR A 406 2.92 9.57 -7.70
CA TYR A 406 2.71 10.38 -6.50
C TYR A 406 3.69 9.89 -5.44
N ASP A 407 4.76 10.63 -5.24
CA ASP A 407 5.89 10.34 -4.37
C ASP A 407 5.77 10.98 -2.99
N ASP A 408 6.77 10.71 -2.15
CA ASP A 408 6.89 11.27 -0.80
C ASP A 408 5.67 11.04 0.11
N LEU A 409 5.00 9.90 -0.06
CA LEU A 409 3.86 9.54 0.78
C LEU A 409 4.37 9.06 2.15
N PRO A 410 3.81 9.59 3.25
CA PRO A 410 4.30 9.30 4.59
C PRO A 410 3.90 7.88 4.99
N LEU A 411 4.83 7.21 5.66
CA LEU A 411 4.62 5.88 6.20
C LEU A 411 4.53 5.92 7.73
N ARG A 412 3.76 4.98 8.27
CA ARG A 412 3.62 4.72 9.70
C ARG A 412 4.34 3.42 10.03
N HIS A 413 4.95 3.34 11.21
CA HIS A 413 5.57 2.09 11.66
C HIS A 413 4.58 1.19 12.38
N LEU A 414 4.87 -0.12 12.35
CA LEU A 414 4.21 -1.06 13.24
C LEU A 414 4.48 -0.68 14.70
N SER A 415 3.45 -0.77 15.54
CA SER A 415 3.57 -0.50 16.98
C SER A 415 4.37 -1.58 17.72
N ASP A 416 4.52 -2.75 17.11
CA ASP A 416 5.26 -3.88 17.68
C ASP A 416 6.62 -4.13 17.00
N ASP A 417 7.07 -3.20 16.16
CA ASP A 417 8.38 -3.27 15.50
C ASP A 417 9.52 -3.25 16.54
N ILE A 418 10.34 -4.29 16.51
CA ILE A 418 11.56 -4.42 17.32
C ILE A 418 12.78 -4.71 16.43
N SER A 419 12.64 -4.49 15.12
CA SER A 419 13.69 -4.76 14.15
C SER A 419 14.90 -3.84 14.32
N PRO A 420 16.11 -4.29 13.93
CA PRO A 420 17.31 -3.47 13.99
C PRO A 420 17.41 -2.45 12.84
N VAL A 421 16.43 -2.43 11.93
CA VAL A 421 16.44 -1.56 10.75
C VAL A 421 16.33 -0.11 11.20
N LYS A 422 17.32 0.70 10.84
CA LYS A 422 17.24 2.15 11.06
C LYS A 422 16.05 2.67 10.26
N HIS A 423 15.02 3.16 10.97
CA HIS A 423 13.92 3.88 10.38
C HIS A 423 14.45 5.18 9.76
N ALA A 424 14.99 5.08 8.55
CA ALA A 424 15.06 6.23 7.67
C ALA A 424 13.62 6.73 7.47
N LYS A 425 13.45 8.01 7.14
CA LYS A 425 12.16 8.53 6.68
C LYS A 425 11.87 7.93 5.29
N GLU A 426 11.61 6.63 5.24
CA GLU A 426 11.19 5.93 4.03
C GLU A 426 9.82 6.49 3.64
N THR A 427 9.68 6.80 2.36
CA THR A 427 8.44 7.30 1.78
C THR A 427 7.93 6.31 0.76
N ALA A 428 6.62 6.26 0.58
CA ALA A 428 5.99 5.47 -0.46
C ALA A 428 5.71 6.29 -1.72
N ILE A 429 5.58 5.56 -2.81
CA ILE A 429 5.18 6.04 -4.12
C ILE A 429 3.87 5.33 -4.49
N ALA A 430 2.81 6.09 -4.71
CA ALA A 430 1.61 5.59 -5.36
C ALA A 430 1.69 5.85 -6.86
N ARG A 431 1.16 4.91 -7.65
CA ARG A 431 0.99 5.06 -9.09
C ARG A 431 -0.46 4.81 -9.46
N PHE A 432 -1.09 5.75 -10.15
CA PHE A 432 -2.43 5.60 -10.71
C PHE A 432 -2.72 6.66 -11.76
N VAL A 433 -3.67 6.37 -12.65
CA VAL A 433 -4.19 7.35 -13.60
C VAL A 433 -5.42 8.03 -13.01
N MET A 434 -5.33 9.33 -12.75
CA MET A 434 -6.46 10.11 -12.25
C MET A 434 -7.28 10.69 -13.41
N ARG A 435 -8.49 10.15 -13.56
CA ARG A 435 -9.52 10.64 -14.48
C ARG A 435 -10.90 10.36 -13.89
N TYR A 436 -11.85 11.24 -14.18
CA TYR A 436 -13.23 11.09 -13.77
C TYR A 436 -14.15 11.83 -14.74
N PHE A 437 -15.40 11.36 -14.81
CA PHE A 437 -16.48 12.02 -15.53
C PHE A 437 -17.50 12.49 -14.50
N GLY A 438 -18.21 13.56 -14.78
CA GLY A 438 -19.26 14.02 -13.87
C GLY A 438 -20.38 14.71 -14.59
N GLY A 439 -21.47 14.93 -13.87
CA GLY A 439 -22.51 15.87 -14.27
C GLY A 439 -22.26 17.21 -13.57
N GLU A 440 -22.63 18.32 -14.18
CA GLU A 440 -22.61 19.64 -13.54
C GLU A 440 -24.02 20.25 -13.58
N PHE A 441 -24.43 20.86 -12.48
CA PHE A 441 -25.71 21.56 -12.34
C PHE A 441 -25.48 22.84 -11.56
N GLY A 442 -25.71 24.00 -12.18
CA GLY A 442 -25.35 25.26 -11.56
C GLY A 442 -26.12 26.47 -12.05
N VAL A 443 -25.78 27.61 -11.47
CA VAL A 443 -26.32 28.92 -11.79
C VAL A 443 -25.18 29.91 -11.97
N ARG A 444 -25.27 30.74 -13.01
CA ARG A 444 -24.42 31.90 -13.28
C ARG A 444 -25.21 33.19 -13.02
N LEU A 445 -24.60 34.13 -12.32
CA LEU A 445 -25.12 35.46 -12.02
C LEU A 445 -24.24 36.52 -12.66
N ALA A 446 -24.75 37.17 -13.70
CA ALA A 446 -24.05 38.23 -14.43
C ALA A 446 -24.35 39.62 -13.84
N PHE A 447 -23.36 40.52 -13.91
CA PHE A 447 -23.45 41.90 -13.41
C PHE A 447 -22.59 42.86 -14.22
#